data_AF-A0A2E3NLT5-F1
#
_entry.id   AF-A0A2E3NLT5-F1
#
_cell.length_a   1.000
_cell.length_b   1.000
_cell.length_c   1.000
_cell.angle_alpha   90.00
_cell.angle_beta   90.00
_cell.angle_gamma   90.00
#
_symmetry.space_group_name_H-M   'P 1'
#
loop_
_entity.id
_entity.type
_entity.pdbx_description
1 polymer ?
#
loop_
_entity_poly.entity_id
_entity_poly.type
_entity_poly.pdbx_seq_one_letter_code
_entity_poly.pdbx_strand_id
1 'polypeptide(L)'
;MRTLDFIENEMLRRDLPPFKVGDTVAVHVKVREGDKERIQVFQGLVIRRRGAGAGETFTVRKISSGVGVERVFPVQSPLVTKVEIKARGYVRRSRLYYLRNLSGKKARLHSKVRDLSGLISEEEAETLANTSDAPEAAPEVEAAPEATEEEAAKGGKKLKGKALKKAKAAEKAERMKKLKVEEAERAAQKAEEAASAEAEEAAADAGDDASDAPAEEAEESKD
;
A
#
# COMPACT_ATOMS: atom_id res chain seq x y z
N MET A 1 40.36 -7.77 -15.76
CA MET A 1 40.59 -6.77 -14.70
C MET A 1 41.04 -5.48 -15.34
N ARG A 2 40.46 -4.35 -14.92
CA ARG A 2 41.02 -3.04 -15.21
C ARG A 2 42.11 -2.75 -14.20
N THR A 3 43.06 -1.92 -14.58
CA THR A 3 44.20 -1.54 -13.73
C THR A 3 43.78 -0.87 -12.42
N LEU A 4 42.61 -0.23 -12.36
CA LEU A 4 42.13 0.51 -11.18
C LEU A 4 41.20 -0.30 -10.27
N ASP A 5 40.91 -1.57 -10.60
CA ASP A 5 39.91 -2.37 -9.87
C ASP A 5 40.24 -2.52 -8.37
N PHE A 6 41.53 -2.56 -8.01
CA PHE A 6 41.97 -2.68 -6.62
C PHE A 6 41.60 -1.46 -5.76
N ILE A 7 41.72 -0.24 -6.33
CA ILE A 7 41.34 1.00 -5.65
C ILE A 7 39.82 1.15 -5.67
N GLU A 8 39.17 0.86 -6.80
CA GLU A 8 37.72 1.02 -6.94
C GLU A 8 36.97 0.16 -5.91
N ASN A 9 37.45 -1.06 -5.63
CA ASN A 9 36.83 -1.96 -4.68
C ASN A 9 36.84 -1.44 -3.23
N GLU A 10 37.84 -0.65 -2.83
CA GLU A 10 37.88 -0.02 -1.52
C GLU A 10 36.84 1.09 -1.37
N MET A 11 36.48 1.75 -2.48
CA MET A 11 35.51 2.85 -2.49
C MET A 11 34.05 2.39 -2.69
N LEU A 12 33.83 1.10 -3.00
CA LEU A 12 32.50 0.56 -3.24
C LEU A 12 31.73 0.36 -1.92
N ARG A 13 30.67 1.14 -1.74
CA ARG A 13 29.65 0.93 -0.72
C ARG A 13 28.66 -0.16 -1.15
N ARG A 14 28.19 -0.94 -0.18
CA ARG A 14 27.26 -2.08 -0.35
C ARG A 14 25.95 -1.92 0.41
N ASP A 15 25.69 -0.75 0.98
CA ASP A 15 24.54 -0.46 1.83
C ASP A 15 23.26 -0.09 1.04
N LEU A 16 23.38 0.19 -0.25
CA LEU A 16 22.23 0.57 -1.08
C LEU A 16 21.46 -0.66 -1.59
N PRO A 17 20.11 -0.64 -1.52
CA PRO A 17 19.31 -1.73 -2.05
C PRO A 17 19.42 -1.82 -3.58
N PRO A 18 19.25 -3.02 -4.17
CA PRO A 18 19.30 -3.17 -5.62
C PRO A 18 18.03 -2.57 -6.27
N PHE A 19 18.17 -1.40 -6.90
CA PHE A 19 17.13 -0.75 -7.70
C PHE A 19 17.49 -0.68 -9.18
N LYS A 20 16.45 -0.66 -10.04
CA LYS A 20 16.57 -0.64 -11.49
C LYS A 20 15.94 0.61 -12.09
N VAL A 21 16.20 0.83 -13.37
CA VAL A 21 15.52 1.88 -14.15
C VAL A 21 14.03 1.56 -14.21
N GLY A 22 13.18 2.57 -14.00
CA GLY A 22 11.74 2.42 -13.87
C GLY A 22 11.22 2.45 -12.43
N ASP A 23 12.09 2.20 -11.45
CA ASP A 23 11.69 2.24 -10.04
C ASP A 23 11.50 3.68 -9.56
N THR A 24 10.56 3.87 -8.63
CA THR A 24 10.38 5.11 -7.88
C THR A 24 11.15 5.02 -6.58
N VAL A 25 12.14 5.89 -6.42
CA VAL A 25 13.05 5.92 -5.28
C VAL A 25 12.94 7.22 -4.51
N ALA A 26 13.15 7.17 -3.20
CA ALA A 26 13.42 8.33 -2.37
C ALA A 26 14.90 8.33 -1.97
N VAL A 27 15.62 9.33 -2.47
CA VAL A 27 17.05 9.52 -2.20
C VAL A 27 17.19 10.52 -1.05
N HIS A 28 17.81 10.10 0.03
CA HIS A 28 18.13 10.95 1.17
C HIS A 28 19.51 11.56 0.94
N VAL A 29 19.54 12.87 0.70
CA VAL A 29 20.76 13.62 0.39
C VAL A 29 21.11 14.50 1.57
N LYS A 30 22.35 14.41 2.06
CA LYS A 30 22.89 15.35 3.02
C LYS A 30 23.21 16.66 2.29
N VAL A 31 22.57 17.75 2.72
CA VAL A 31 22.80 19.10 2.19
C VAL A 31 23.32 19.97 3.34
N ARG A 32 24.46 20.62 3.11
CA ARG A 32 25.06 21.57 4.05
C ARG A 32 24.74 22.99 3.59
N GLU A 33 24.06 23.75 4.44
CA GLU A 33 23.71 25.15 4.21
C GLU A 33 24.42 25.98 5.29
N GLY A 34 25.61 26.51 4.95
CA GLY A 34 26.51 27.14 5.91
C GLY A 34 27.01 26.14 6.95
N ASP A 35 26.68 26.39 8.22
CA ASP A 35 27.08 25.55 9.35
C ASP A 35 26.07 24.45 9.70
N LYS A 36 24.87 24.47 9.09
CA LYS A 36 23.82 23.50 9.40
C LYS A 36 23.73 22.41 8.33
N GLU A 37 23.71 21.17 8.79
CA GLU A 37 23.45 20.01 7.94
C GLU A 37 22.00 19.56 8.07
N ARG A 38 21.36 19.24 6.94
CA ARG A 38 20.03 18.65 6.89
C ARG A 38 19.94 17.56 5.84
N ILE A 39 19.01 16.64 6.04
CA ILE A 39 18.70 15.58 5.07
C ILE A 39 17.54 16.06 4.20
N GLN A 40 17.79 16.27 2.91
CA GLN A 40 16.77 16.56 1.92
C GLN A 40 16.40 15.27 1.19
N VAL A 41 15.10 14.95 1.16
CA VAL A 41 14.60 13.78 0.44
C VAL A 41 14.19 14.16 -0.98
N PHE A 42 14.83 13.56 -1.97
CA PHE A 42 14.48 13.67 -3.38
C PHE A 42 13.77 12.39 -3.84
N GLN A 43 12.43 12.46 -3.92
CA GLN A 43 11.61 11.33 -4.38
C GLN A 43 11.25 11.49 -5.85
N GLY A 44 11.56 10.49 -6.66
CA GLY A 44 11.19 10.47 -8.08
C GLY A 44 11.49 9.15 -8.77
N LEU A 45 11.36 9.15 -10.08
CA LEU A 45 11.48 7.98 -10.94
C LEU A 45 12.91 7.86 -11.48
N VAL A 46 13.52 6.70 -11.38
CA VAL A 46 14.84 6.43 -11.94
C VAL A 46 14.73 6.27 -13.45
N ILE A 47 15.22 7.25 -14.22
CA ILE A 47 15.14 7.25 -15.68
C ILE A 47 16.37 6.65 -16.36
N ARG A 48 17.48 6.60 -15.66
CA ARG A 48 18.78 6.11 -16.17
C ARG A 48 19.63 5.63 -15.02
N ARG A 49 20.38 4.56 -15.25
CA ARG A 49 21.55 4.14 -14.47
C ARG A 49 22.67 3.87 -15.47
N ARG A 50 23.89 4.38 -15.22
CA ARG A 50 25.04 4.31 -16.14
C ARG A 50 26.32 4.10 -15.36
N GLY A 51 27.32 3.56 -16.05
CA GLY A 51 28.63 3.32 -15.45
C GLY A 51 28.67 2.01 -14.69
N ALA A 52 29.82 1.77 -14.08
CA ALA A 52 30.11 0.63 -13.23
C ALA A 52 31.18 1.07 -12.21
N GLY A 53 31.37 0.30 -11.15
CA GLY A 53 32.37 0.59 -10.13
C GLY A 53 32.09 1.90 -9.40
N ALA A 54 33.16 2.64 -9.09
CA ALA A 54 33.08 3.93 -8.40
C ALA A 54 32.36 5.03 -9.23
N GLY A 55 32.42 4.94 -10.56
CA GLY A 55 31.82 5.90 -11.49
C GLY A 55 30.34 5.68 -11.80
N GLU A 56 29.69 4.75 -11.09
CA GLU A 56 28.28 4.45 -11.33
C GLU A 56 27.37 5.61 -10.89
N THR A 57 26.47 6.04 -11.78
CA THR A 57 25.52 7.14 -11.54
C THR A 57 24.12 6.76 -11.96
N PHE A 58 23.12 7.33 -11.30
CA PHE A 58 21.72 7.19 -11.64
C PHE A 58 21.02 8.55 -11.68
N THR A 59 20.00 8.66 -12.50
CA THR A 59 19.25 9.91 -12.70
C THR A 59 17.83 9.72 -12.23
N VAL A 60 17.40 10.58 -11.32
CA VAL A 60 16.05 10.59 -10.77
C VAL A 60 15.30 11.80 -11.31
N ARG A 61 14.10 11.57 -11.84
CA ARG A 61 13.20 12.60 -12.37
C ARG A 61 11.98 12.74 -11.47
N LYS A 62 11.66 13.97 -11.08
CA LYS A 62 10.45 14.33 -10.33
C LYS A 62 9.78 15.53 -10.99
N ILE A 63 8.46 15.60 -10.95
CA ILE A 63 7.74 16.85 -11.23
C ILE A 63 7.57 17.59 -9.90
N SER A 64 8.16 18.78 -9.78
CA SER A 64 8.03 19.65 -8.61
C SER A 64 7.41 20.96 -9.06
N SER A 65 6.28 21.34 -8.47
CA SER A 65 5.59 22.61 -8.78
C SER A 65 5.32 22.80 -10.28
N GLY A 66 4.93 21.73 -10.99
CA GLY A 66 4.66 21.77 -12.43
C GLY A 66 5.90 21.68 -13.33
N VAL A 67 7.11 21.82 -12.79
CA VAL A 67 8.37 21.76 -13.55
C VAL A 67 9.05 20.40 -13.36
N GLY A 68 9.52 19.81 -14.45
CA GLY A 68 10.29 18.55 -14.42
C GLY A 68 11.72 18.80 -13.96
N VAL A 69 12.07 18.29 -12.77
CA VAL A 69 13.41 18.37 -12.19
C VAL A 69 14.09 17.02 -12.31
N GLU A 70 15.29 17.01 -12.90
CA GLU A 70 16.16 15.85 -12.96
C GLU A 70 17.40 16.09 -12.11
N ARG A 71 17.77 15.12 -11.27
CA ARG A 71 19.03 15.12 -10.53
C ARG A 71 19.80 13.84 -10.81
N VAL A 72 21.11 14.00 -11.02
CA VAL A 72 22.04 12.89 -11.21
C VAL A 72 22.78 12.67 -9.91
N PHE A 73 22.79 11.43 -9.42
CA PHE A 73 23.46 11.03 -8.20
C PHE A 73 24.49 9.95 -8.51
N PRO A 74 25.73 10.06 -8.01
CA PRO A 74 26.65 8.93 -7.95
C PRO A 74 26.15 7.92 -6.92
N VAL A 75 26.17 6.63 -7.26
CA VAL A 75 25.72 5.55 -6.36
C VAL A 75 26.61 5.50 -5.11
N GLN A 76 27.91 5.70 -5.29
CA GLN A 76 28.92 5.62 -4.23
C GLN A 76 29.16 6.93 -3.49
N SER A 77 28.35 7.98 -3.74
CA SER A 77 28.58 9.28 -3.12
C SER A 77 28.29 9.24 -1.60
N PRO A 78 29.16 9.81 -0.74
CA PRO A 78 28.88 9.95 0.69
C PRO A 78 27.74 10.95 0.98
N LEU A 79 27.41 11.80 0.02
CA LEU A 79 26.29 12.74 0.13
C LEU A 79 24.94 12.02 0.11
N VAL A 80 24.87 10.81 -0.44
CA VAL A 80 23.68 9.96 -0.41
C VAL A 80 23.74 9.10 0.85
N THR A 81 22.82 9.37 1.77
CA THR A 81 22.75 8.66 3.06
C THR A 81 21.96 7.36 2.92
N LYS A 82 20.82 7.39 2.24
CA LYS A 82 19.92 6.24 2.09
C LYS A 82 19.15 6.35 0.77
N VAL A 83 18.86 5.21 0.16
CA VAL A 83 17.94 5.11 -0.98
C VAL A 83 16.83 4.13 -0.62
N GLU A 84 15.59 4.62 -0.60
CA GLU A 84 14.41 3.81 -0.32
C GLU A 84 13.62 3.58 -1.60
N ILE A 85 13.24 2.32 -1.86
CA ILE A 85 12.40 1.97 -3.01
C ILE A 85 10.93 2.12 -2.59
N LYS A 86 10.22 3.09 -3.18
CA LYS A 86 8.81 3.32 -2.87
C LYS A 86 7.86 2.52 -3.75
N ALA A 87 8.21 2.32 -5.01
CA ALA A 87 7.43 1.53 -5.94
C ALA A 87 8.35 0.94 -7.01
N ARG A 88 8.13 -0.32 -7.38
CA ARG A 88 8.85 -0.96 -8.48
C ARG A 88 8.09 -0.76 -9.78
N GLY A 89 8.80 -0.31 -10.82
CA GLY A 89 8.22 -0.07 -12.14
C GLY A 89 8.65 -1.14 -13.13
N TYR A 90 7.74 -1.60 -13.98
CA TYR A 90 8.08 -2.48 -15.09
C TYR A 90 8.29 -1.66 -16.37
N VAL A 91 9.52 -1.67 -16.88
CA VAL A 91 9.88 -1.01 -18.14
C VAL A 91 10.72 -1.94 -19.01
N ARG A 92 10.51 -1.83 -20.32
CA ARG A 92 11.31 -2.58 -21.31
C ARG A 92 12.59 -1.85 -21.71
N ARG A 93 12.63 -0.51 -21.57
CA ARG A 93 13.76 0.31 -21.98
C ARG A 93 14.74 0.53 -20.82
N SER A 94 16.04 0.48 -21.12
CA SER A 94 17.12 0.78 -20.16
C SER A 94 17.28 2.27 -19.85
N ARG A 95 16.72 3.15 -20.70
CA ARG A 95 16.72 4.61 -20.52
C ARG A 95 15.36 5.18 -20.85
N LEU A 96 14.77 5.94 -19.93
CA LEU A 96 13.40 6.45 -20.01
C LEU A 96 13.34 7.93 -20.41
N TYR A 97 14.18 8.36 -21.35
CA TYR A 97 14.23 9.77 -21.78
C TYR A 97 12.92 10.26 -22.42
N TYR A 98 12.12 9.35 -22.97
CA TYR A 98 10.81 9.68 -23.52
C TYR A 98 9.86 10.28 -22.46
N LEU A 99 10.08 10.01 -21.16
CA LEU A 99 9.30 10.62 -20.07
C LEU A 99 9.54 12.13 -19.92
N ARG A 100 10.49 12.72 -20.65
CA ARG A 100 10.69 14.17 -20.69
C ARG A 100 9.59 14.88 -21.46
N ASN A 101 9.10 14.24 -22.53
CA ASN A 101 8.09 14.80 -23.43
C ASN A 101 6.66 14.42 -23.02
N LEU A 102 6.53 13.56 -22.00
CA LEU A 102 5.23 13.09 -21.50
C LEU A 102 4.92 13.74 -20.15
N SER A 103 3.64 14.03 -19.92
CA SER A 103 3.14 14.58 -18.67
C SER A 103 1.84 13.88 -18.23
N GLY A 104 1.53 14.02 -16.94
CA GLY A 104 0.30 13.49 -16.34
C GLY A 104 0.15 11.97 -16.51
N LYS A 105 -1.03 11.54 -16.96
CA LYS A 105 -1.38 10.11 -17.12
C LYS A 105 -0.46 9.39 -18.12
N LYS A 106 0.04 10.08 -19.14
CA LYS A 106 0.93 9.50 -20.17
C LYS A 106 2.31 9.13 -19.63
N ALA A 107 2.77 9.80 -18.57
CA ALA A 107 4.07 9.53 -17.94
C ALA A 107 4.01 8.42 -16.87
N ARG A 108 2.81 7.90 -16.55
CA ARG A 108 2.64 6.85 -15.54
C ARG A 108 3.17 5.53 -16.09
N LEU A 109 4.05 4.89 -15.32
CA LEU A 109 4.55 3.55 -15.63
C LEU A 109 3.62 2.48 -15.07
N HIS A 110 3.62 1.32 -15.73
CA HIS A 110 2.90 0.15 -15.26
C HIS A 110 3.68 -0.50 -14.12
N SER A 111 3.04 -0.67 -12.97
CA SER A 111 3.55 -1.50 -11.88
C SER A 111 3.07 -2.92 -12.13
N LYS A 112 3.97 -3.82 -12.54
CA LYS A 112 3.70 -5.24 -12.33
C LYS A 112 3.91 -5.46 -10.84
N VAL A 113 2.88 -5.88 -10.11
CA VAL A 113 3.10 -6.56 -8.83
C VAL A 113 3.93 -7.78 -9.21
N ARG A 114 5.25 -7.66 -9.11
CA ARG A 114 6.11 -8.84 -9.10
C ARG A 114 5.83 -9.48 -7.76
N ASP A 115 5.44 -10.74 -7.77
CA ASP A 115 5.36 -11.56 -6.57
C ASP A 115 6.61 -11.28 -5.73
N LEU A 116 6.41 -10.83 -4.50
CA LEU A 116 7.47 -10.36 -3.61
C LEU A 116 8.32 -11.51 -3.04
N SER A 117 8.20 -12.71 -3.61
CA SER A 117 8.77 -13.96 -3.10
C SER A 117 10.28 -14.12 -3.29
N GLY A 118 10.97 -13.23 -4.01
CA GLY A 118 12.36 -13.47 -4.43
C GLY A 118 13.41 -12.47 -3.95
N LEU A 119 13.12 -11.59 -2.98
CA LEU A 119 14.01 -10.47 -2.61
C LEU A 119 14.21 -10.26 -1.11
N ILE A 120 13.62 -11.12 -0.29
CA ILE A 120 13.96 -11.25 1.12
C ILE A 120 14.79 -12.53 1.15
N SER A 121 16.06 -12.47 1.58
CA SER A 121 16.79 -13.70 1.90
C SER A 121 15.98 -14.47 2.93
N GLU A 122 15.96 -15.80 2.85
CA GLU A 122 15.21 -16.65 3.79
C GLU A 122 15.52 -16.27 5.26
N GLU A 123 16.74 -15.80 5.52
CA GLU A 123 17.25 -15.26 6.79
C GLU A 123 16.52 -14.00 7.32
N GLU A 124 16.06 -13.09 6.45
CA GLU A 124 15.35 -11.87 6.87
C GLU A 124 13.84 -12.13 7.11
N ALA A 125 13.28 -13.16 6.48
CA ALA A 125 11.89 -13.56 6.69
C ALA A 125 11.72 -14.32 8.02
N GLU A 126 12.70 -15.16 8.38
CA GLU A 126 12.73 -15.91 9.63
C GLU A 126 12.91 -15.01 10.86
N THR A 127 13.70 -13.93 10.76
CA THR A 127 13.89 -12.98 11.88
C THR A 127 12.63 -12.15 12.17
N LEU A 128 11.83 -11.82 11.15
CA LEU A 128 10.53 -11.16 11.33
C LEU A 128 9.45 -12.12 11.82
N ALA A 129 9.49 -13.39 11.44
CA ALA A 129 8.56 -14.43 11.91
C ALA A 129 8.85 -14.85 13.38
N ASN A 130 10.12 -14.88 13.79
CA ASN A 130 10.49 -15.21 15.18
C ASN A 130 10.34 -14.04 16.16
N THR A 131 10.15 -12.79 15.68
CA THR A 131 9.86 -11.64 16.56
C THR A 131 8.36 -11.49 16.85
N SER A 132 7.49 -12.25 16.17
CA SER A 132 6.05 -12.25 16.42
C SER A 132 5.58 -13.28 17.46
N ASP A 133 6.48 -14.11 18.01
CA ASP A 133 6.13 -15.19 18.94
C ASP A 133 6.91 -15.09 20.27
N ALA A 134 6.87 -13.92 20.90
CA ALA A 134 7.25 -13.75 22.29
C ALA A 134 6.16 -12.96 23.04
N PRO A 135 5.72 -13.43 24.23
CA PRO A 135 4.53 -12.97 24.89
C PRO A 135 4.67 -11.58 25.51
N GLU A 136 3.54 -10.89 25.42
CA GLU A 136 3.13 -9.70 26.16
C GLU A 136 3.50 -9.83 27.65
N ALA A 137 4.46 -9.01 28.10
CA ALA A 137 4.68 -8.72 29.50
C ALA A 137 4.71 -7.20 29.67
N ALA A 138 3.64 -6.68 30.26
CA ALA A 138 3.59 -5.33 30.81
C ALA A 138 4.76 -5.10 31.78
N PRO A 139 5.23 -3.85 31.88
CA PRO A 139 5.04 -3.21 33.18
C PRO A 139 4.54 -1.76 33.08
N GLU A 140 3.52 -1.46 33.89
CA GLU A 140 3.31 -0.17 34.56
C GLU A 140 4.62 0.19 35.32
N VAL A 141 5.07 1.43 35.56
CA VAL A 141 4.56 2.38 36.56
C VAL A 141 5.28 3.75 36.39
N GLU A 142 4.50 4.85 36.53
CA GLU A 142 4.78 6.21 37.08
C GLU A 142 5.72 7.27 36.46
N ALA A 143 5.05 8.39 36.10
CA ALA A 143 5.20 9.77 36.60
C ALA A 143 6.41 10.66 36.21
N ALA A 144 6.05 11.83 35.66
CA ALA A 144 6.86 13.03 35.41
C ALA A 144 7.27 13.77 36.71
N PRO A 145 8.14 14.81 36.63
CA PRO A 145 7.69 16.20 36.37
C PRO A 145 8.57 16.99 35.35
N GLU A 146 7.98 17.79 34.45
CA GLU A 146 7.91 19.29 34.41
C GLU A 146 9.28 20.02 34.44
N ALA A 147 9.60 21.08 33.69
CA ALA A 147 8.99 21.87 32.61
C ALA A 147 10.08 22.83 32.04
N THR A 148 9.95 23.31 30.79
CA THR A 148 10.12 24.73 30.42
C THR A 148 9.57 24.95 29.01
N GLU A 149 8.52 25.76 28.92
CA GLU A 149 7.96 26.32 27.70
C GLU A 149 8.62 27.68 27.42
N GLU A 150 9.14 27.89 26.20
CA GLU A 150 9.02 29.15 25.46
C GLU A 150 9.49 28.96 24.01
N GLU A 151 8.54 28.89 23.07
CA GLU A 151 8.56 29.62 21.79
C GLU A 151 7.33 29.22 20.95
N ALA A 152 6.23 29.93 21.21
CA ALA A 152 5.00 29.86 20.43
C ALA A 152 4.98 30.96 19.37
N ALA A 153 5.11 30.62 18.09
CA ALA A 153 4.51 31.37 16.97
C ALA A 153 4.66 30.66 15.60
N LYS A 154 4.05 29.48 15.40
CA LYS A 154 3.67 28.92 14.06
C LYS A 154 2.85 27.61 14.08
N GLY A 155 2.33 27.17 15.23
CA GLY A 155 1.65 25.87 15.38
C GLY A 155 0.13 25.83 15.14
N GLY A 156 -0.57 26.97 15.16
CA GLY A 156 -2.03 27.01 15.27
C GLY A 156 -2.84 26.41 14.12
N LYS A 157 -2.33 26.39 12.89
CA LYS A 157 -3.07 25.86 11.72
C LYS A 157 -2.94 24.33 11.55
N LYS A 158 -1.86 23.70 12.04
CA LYS A 158 -1.65 22.25 11.88
C LYS A 158 -2.44 21.43 12.92
N LEU A 159 -2.57 21.94 14.14
CA LEU A 159 -3.27 21.27 15.24
C LEU A 159 -4.80 21.22 15.01
N LYS A 160 -5.41 22.33 14.56
CA LYS A 160 -6.84 22.39 14.20
C LYS A 160 -7.21 21.39 13.09
N GLY A 161 -6.36 21.22 12.07
CA GLY A 161 -6.62 20.28 10.97
C GLY A 161 -6.51 18.80 11.36
N LYS A 162 -5.65 18.47 12.34
CA LYS A 162 -5.46 17.09 12.82
C LYS A 162 -6.62 16.67 13.74
N ALA A 163 -7.10 17.57 14.59
CA ALA A 163 -8.28 17.36 15.44
C ALA A 163 -9.55 17.19 14.59
N LEU A 164 -9.76 18.04 13.57
CA LEU A 164 -10.94 17.95 12.69
C LEU A 164 -10.97 16.65 11.87
N LYS A 165 -9.80 16.15 11.43
CA LYS A 165 -9.70 14.85 10.76
C LYS A 165 -9.95 13.66 11.69
N LYS A 166 -9.47 13.73 12.94
CA LYS A 166 -9.70 12.68 13.94
C LYS A 166 -11.18 12.59 14.33
N ALA A 167 -11.86 13.74 14.49
CA ALA A 167 -13.29 13.81 14.75
C ALA A 167 -14.14 13.24 13.59
N LYS A 168 -13.84 13.65 12.34
CA LYS A 168 -14.54 13.10 11.15
C LYS A 168 -14.28 11.60 10.94
N ALA A 169 -13.12 11.09 11.34
CA ALA A 169 -12.82 9.67 11.27
C ALA A 169 -13.60 8.86 12.32
N ALA A 170 -13.74 9.39 13.54
CA ALA A 170 -14.54 8.78 14.60
C ALA A 170 -16.03 8.73 14.24
N GLU A 171 -16.59 9.85 13.75
CA GLU A 171 -17.99 9.94 13.30
C GLU A 171 -18.28 8.96 12.15
N LYS A 172 -17.35 8.83 11.19
CA LYS A 172 -17.47 7.87 10.09
C LYS A 172 -17.41 6.42 10.57
N ALA A 173 -16.59 6.12 11.59
CA ALA A 173 -16.49 4.78 12.17
C ALA A 173 -17.78 4.40 12.93
N GLU A 174 -18.39 5.32 13.66
CA GLU A 174 -19.69 5.08 14.31
C GLU A 174 -20.82 4.89 13.30
N ARG A 175 -20.84 5.68 12.22
CA ARG A 175 -21.82 5.51 11.14
C ARG A 175 -21.68 4.17 10.43
N MET A 176 -20.45 3.68 10.23
CA MET A 176 -20.23 2.35 9.67
C MET A 176 -20.65 1.23 10.63
N LYS A 177 -20.45 1.39 11.95
CA LYS A 177 -20.93 0.42 12.92
C LYS A 177 -22.46 0.32 12.92
N LYS A 178 -23.16 1.47 12.88
CA LYS A 178 -24.62 1.51 12.78
C LYS A 178 -25.14 0.84 11.51
N LEU A 179 -24.54 1.13 10.36
CA LEU A 179 -24.93 0.51 9.10
C LEU A 179 -24.69 -1.01 9.09
N LYS A 180 -23.63 -1.50 9.73
CA LYS A 180 -23.38 -2.94 9.84
C LYS A 180 -24.39 -3.66 10.75
N VAL A 181 -24.84 -3.00 11.82
CA VAL A 181 -25.89 -3.54 12.69
C VAL A 181 -27.23 -3.56 11.95
N GLU A 182 -27.57 -2.47 11.24
CA GLU A 182 -28.79 -2.37 10.44
C GLU A 182 -28.80 -3.37 9.26
N GLU A 183 -27.66 -3.62 8.63
CA GLU A 183 -27.51 -4.62 7.56
C GLU A 183 -27.61 -6.05 8.11
N ALA A 184 -27.09 -6.31 9.32
CA ALA A 184 -27.25 -7.59 10.01
C ALA A 184 -28.71 -7.83 10.44
N GLU A 185 -29.42 -6.81 10.92
CA GLU A 185 -30.84 -6.89 11.26
C GLU A 185 -31.71 -7.12 10.02
N ARG A 186 -31.41 -6.46 8.90
CA ARG A 186 -32.10 -6.73 7.62
C ARG A 186 -31.80 -8.12 7.06
N ALA A 187 -30.58 -8.62 7.24
CA ALA A 187 -30.23 -9.98 6.85
C ALA A 187 -30.97 -11.02 7.71
N ALA A 188 -31.13 -10.76 9.01
CA ALA A 188 -31.91 -11.61 9.92
C ALA A 188 -33.41 -11.59 9.56
N GLN A 189 -33.99 -10.41 9.33
CA GLN A 189 -35.40 -10.29 8.90
C GLN A 189 -35.66 -10.98 7.56
N LYS A 190 -34.73 -10.86 6.60
CA LYS A 190 -34.84 -11.53 5.31
C LYS A 190 -34.68 -13.05 5.42
N ALA A 191 -33.88 -13.54 6.38
CA ALA A 191 -33.76 -14.96 6.68
C ALA A 191 -35.03 -15.50 7.36
N GLU A 192 -35.65 -14.72 8.25
CA GLU A 192 -36.92 -15.05 8.91
C GLU A 192 -38.09 -15.03 7.92
N GLU A 193 -38.13 -14.05 7.01
CA GLU A 193 -39.12 -13.96 5.94
C GLU A 193 -38.95 -15.10 4.92
N ALA A 194 -37.71 -15.46 4.56
CA ALA A 194 -37.43 -16.62 3.71
C ALA A 194 -37.82 -17.94 4.39
N ALA A 195 -37.59 -18.09 5.70
CA ALA A 195 -38.03 -19.26 6.46
C ALA A 195 -39.57 -19.34 6.56
N SER A 196 -40.26 -18.20 6.64
CA SER A 196 -41.72 -18.16 6.61
C SER A 196 -42.30 -18.48 5.22
N ALA A 197 -41.59 -18.10 4.15
CA ALA A 197 -41.98 -18.42 2.78
C ALA A 197 -41.73 -19.90 2.43
N GLU A 198 -40.62 -20.49 2.88
CA GLU A 198 -40.39 -21.95 2.74
C GLU A 198 -41.39 -22.79 3.56
N ALA A 199 -41.85 -22.28 4.72
CA ALA A 199 -42.89 -22.93 5.51
C ALA A 199 -44.29 -22.85 4.86
N GLU A 200 -44.57 -21.78 4.11
CA GLU A 200 -45.83 -21.62 3.36
C GLU A 200 -45.80 -22.46 2.06
N GLU A 201 -44.65 -22.58 1.40
CA GLU A 201 -44.45 -23.45 0.23
C GLU A 201 -44.52 -24.93 0.60
N ALA A 202 -43.99 -25.34 1.76
CA ALA A 202 -44.10 -26.71 2.27
C ALA A 202 -45.52 -27.09 2.73
N ALA A 203 -46.37 -26.12 3.08
CA ALA A 203 -47.78 -26.35 3.41
C ALA A 203 -48.68 -26.48 2.15
N ALA A 204 -48.25 -25.94 1.01
CA ALA A 204 -48.95 -26.07 -0.26
C ALA A 204 -48.73 -27.43 -0.96
N ASP A 205 -47.62 -28.13 -0.65
CA ASP A 205 -47.27 -29.45 -1.22
C ASP A 205 -48.01 -30.63 -0.55
N ALA A 206 -48.71 -30.40 0.58
CA ALA A 206 -49.49 -31.42 1.28
C ALA A 206 -50.99 -31.46 0.86
N GLY A 207 -51.38 -30.70 -0.18
CA GLY A 207 -52.78 -30.49 -0.56
C GLY A 207 -53.31 -31.32 -1.74
N ASP A 208 -52.50 -32.14 -2.42
CA ASP A 208 -52.88 -32.78 -3.69
C ASP A 208 -52.96 -34.32 -3.59
N ASP A 209 -53.54 -34.86 -2.52
CA ASP A 209 -53.84 -36.30 -2.42
C ASP A 209 -55.21 -36.52 -1.76
N ALA A 210 -56.29 -36.29 -2.53
CA ALA A 210 -57.58 -36.98 -2.41
C ALA A 210 -58.64 -36.39 -3.37
N SER A 211 -58.72 -36.92 -4.59
CA SER A 211 -59.96 -37.49 -5.16
C SER A 211 -59.81 -37.70 -6.67
N ASP A 212 -59.14 -38.77 -7.08
CA ASP A 212 -59.39 -39.40 -8.38
C ASP A 212 -60.51 -40.43 -8.18
N ALA A 213 -61.71 -40.09 -8.64
CA ALA A 213 -62.83 -41.02 -8.74
C ALA A 213 -63.18 -41.16 -10.22
N PRO A 214 -63.05 -42.35 -10.84
CA PRO A 214 -63.28 -42.49 -12.26
C PRO A 214 -64.77 -42.45 -12.57
N ALA A 215 -65.13 -41.64 -13.56
CA ALA A 215 -66.46 -41.62 -14.17
C ALA A 215 -66.66 -42.89 -15.02
N GLU A 216 -67.70 -43.65 -14.70
CA GLU A 216 -68.19 -44.80 -15.47
C GLU A 216 -69.18 -44.27 -16.52
N GLU A 217 -68.79 -44.26 -17.80
CA GLU A 217 -69.71 -44.04 -18.92
C GLU A 217 -70.46 -45.33 -19.25
N ALA A 218 -71.77 -45.19 -19.39
CA ALA A 218 -72.75 -46.22 -19.71
C ALA A 218 -72.60 -46.77 -21.13
N GLU A 219 -72.91 -48.06 -21.32
CA GLU A 219 -73.84 -48.44 -22.39
C GLU A 219 -74.50 -49.82 -22.17
N GLU A 220 -75.78 -49.86 -22.52
CA GLU A 220 -76.55 -51.01 -23.05
C GLU A 220 -77.18 -52.05 -22.09
N SER A 221 -78.49 -51.95 -21.86
CA SER A 221 -79.49 -52.93 -22.35
C SER A 221 -80.91 -52.70 -21.77
N LYS A 222 -81.90 -52.64 -22.69
CA LYS A 222 -83.30 -53.17 -22.67
C LYS A 222 -83.93 -53.41 -21.28
N ASP A 223 -85.13 -52.92 -20.94
CA ASP A 223 -86.44 -52.93 -21.61
C ASP A 223 -87.40 -51.95 -20.89
#